data_AF-A0A9X5P1F5-F1
#
_entry.id   AF-A0A9X5P1F5-F1
#
_cell.length_a   1.000
_cell.length_b   1.000
_cell.length_c   1.000
_cell.angle_alpha   90.00
_cell.angle_beta   90.00
_cell.angle_gamma   90.00
#
_symmetry.space_group_name_H-M   'P 1'
#
loop_
_entity.id
_entity.type
_entity.pdbx_description
1 polymer ?
#
loop_
_entity_poly.entity_id
_entity_poly.type
_entity_poly.pdbx_seq_one_letter_code
_entity_poly.pdbx_strand_id
1 'polypeptide(L)'
;MYYELHLTATPQPYSALPRFQTTCADLGGKAVLIELPEGEHPQQPMFSAVIQSDDYQTVFEQYVQSLRDAGLTLDNFVLPQ
;
A
#
# COMPACT_ATOMS: atom_id res chain seq x y z
N MET A 1 10.42 0.97 18.09
CA MET A 1 11.20 0.21 17.08
C MET A 1 10.91 0.74 15.67
N TYR A 2 11.72 0.40 14.66
CA TYR A 2 11.41 0.72 13.25
C TYR A 2 10.91 -0.52 12.51
N TYR A 3 9.85 -0.37 11.73
CA TYR A 3 9.29 -1.42 10.87
C TYR A 3 9.17 -0.92 9.44
N GLU A 4 9.32 -1.83 8.49
CA GLU A 4 9.02 -1.57 7.10
C GLU A 4 7.69 -2.23 6.74
N LEU A 5 6.71 -1.40 6.40
CA LEU A 5 5.36 -1.79 6.06
C LEU A 5 5.21 -1.86 4.54
N HIS A 6 4.79 -3.01 4.05
CA HIS A 6 4.49 -3.24 2.65
C HIS A 6 3.04 -3.74 2.51
N LEU A 7 2.19 -2.94 1.87
CA LEU A 7 0.78 -3.25 1.65
C LEU A 7 0.48 -3.29 0.16
N THR A 8 0.27 -4.49 -0.36
CA THR A 8 -0.06 -4.69 -1.77
C THR A 8 -1.51 -4.30 -2.02
N ALA A 9 -1.76 -3.44 -3.01
CA ALA A 9 -3.09 -3.09 -3.45
C ALA A 9 -3.48 -3.97 -4.65
N THR A 10 -4.76 -4.31 -4.78
CA THR A 10 -5.28 -5.01 -5.97
C THR A 10 -4.85 -4.27 -7.25
N PRO A 11 -4.48 -4.98 -8.33
CA PRO A 11 -4.12 -4.34 -9.59
C PRO A 11 -5.20 -3.36 -10.06
N GLN A 12 -4.77 -2.22 -10.59
CA GLN A 12 -5.66 -1.11 -11.01
C GLN A 12 -5.34 -0.68 -12.44
N PRO A 13 -6.30 -0.09 -13.18
CA PRO A 13 -6.02 0.52 -14.47
C PRO A 13 -5.04 1.70 -14.35
N TYR A 14 -4.30 1.98 -15.43
CA TYR A 14 -3.33 3.10 -15.50
C TYR A 14 -3.90 4.44 -15.02
N SER A 15 -5.18 4.71 -15.32
CA SER A 15 -5.85 5.96 -14.95
C SER A 15 -6.02 6.15 -13.44
N ALA A 16 -5.98 5.07 -12.64
CA ALA A 16 -6.11 5.13 -11.19
C ALA A 16 -4.75 5.28 -10.47
N LEU A 17 -3.63 5.04 -11.16
CA LEU A 17 -2.29 5.07 -10.56
C LEU A 17 -1.88 6.45 -10.03
N PRO A 18 -2.16 7.59 -10.68
CA PRO A 18 -1.83 8.90 -10.12
C PRO A 18 -2.51 9.14 -8.78
N ARG A 19 -3.77 8.70 -8.63
CA ARG A 19 -4.49 8.79 -7.35
C ARG A 19 -3.82 7.92 -6.29
N PHE A 20 -3.45 6.68 -6.63
CA PHE A 20 -2.73 5.79 -5.72
C PHE A 20 -1.41 6.42 -5.23
N GLN A 21 -0.63 7.01 -6.14
CA GLN A 21 0.63 7.69 -5.81
C GLN A 21 0.41 8.86 -4.84
N THR A 22 -0.59 9.72 -5.10
CA THR A 22 -0.94 10.82 -4.20
C THR A 22 -1.36 10.31 -2.83
N THR A 23 -2.25 9.32 -2.77
CA THR A 23 -2.67 8.71 -1.51
C THR A 23 -1.49 8.15 -0.71
N CYS A 24 -0.55 7.46 -1.36
CA CYS A 24 0.64 6.94 -0.69
C CYS A 24 1.49 8.07 -0.10
N ALA A 25 1.68 9.16 -0.84
CA ALA A 25 2.45 10.32 -0.40
C ALA A 25 1.76 11.06 0.77
N ASP A 26 0.44 11.23 0.71
CA ASP A 26 -0.35 11.87 1.77
C ASP A 26 -0.29 11.09 3.09
N LEU A 27 -0.17 9.76 3.01
CA LEU A 27 0.02 8.88 4.16
C LEU A 27 1.48 8.77 4.61
N GLY A 28 2.40 9.54 4.01
CA GLY A 28 3.82 9.54 4.38
C GLY A 28 4.61 8.33 3.89
N GLY A 29 4.05 7.53 2.97
CA GLY A 29 4.71 6.40 2.33
C GLY A 29 5.06 6.66 0.87
N LYS A 30 5.41 5.58 0.18
CA LYS A 30 5.80 5.57 -1.23
C LYS A 30 4.93 4.58 -1.98
N ALA A 31 4.53 4.95 -3.19
CA ALA A 31 3.94 4.03 -4.14
C ALA A 31 5.04 3.29 -4.90
N VAL A 32 5.05 1.97 -4.77
CA VAL A 32 5.85 1.07 -5.59
C VAL A 32 4.93 0.48 -6.65
N LEU A 33 5.28 0.65 -7.92
CA LEU A 33 4.51 0.15 -9.05
C LEU A 33 5.32 -0.94 -9.73
N ILE A 34 4.95 -2.19 -9.51
CA ILE A 34 5.65 -3.36 -10.08
C ILE A 34 5.01 -3.66 -11.42
N GLU A 35 5.77 -3.61 -12.51
CA GLU A 35 5.28 -4.01 -13.83
C GLU A 35 4.93 -5.50 -13.85
N LEU A 36 3.74 -5.81 -14.35
CA LEU A 36 3.29 -7.18 -14.54
C LEU A 36 3.54 -7.59 -16.01
N PRO A 37 4.04 -8.80 -16.28
CA PRO A 37 4.07 -9.32 -17.65
C PRO A 37 2.65 -9.40 -18.20
N GLU A 38 2.51 -9.21 -19.53
CA GLU A 38 1.25 -9.08 -20.28
C GLU A 38 -0.03 -9.61 -19.58
N GLY A 39 -1.00 -8.71 -19.33
CA GLY A 39 -2.26 -9.01 -18.65
C GLY A 39 -3.26 -7.85 -18.68
N GLU A 40 -4.45 -8.04 -18.12
CA GLU A 40 -5.53 -7.01 -18.06
C GLU A 40 -5.11 -5.75 -17.30
N HIS A 41 -4.24 -5.92 -16.30
CA HIS A 41 -3.65 -4.81 -15.55
C HIS A 41 -2.15 -4.76 -15.76
N PRO A 42 -1.60 -3.56 -15.97
CA PRO A 42 -0.19 -3.40 -16.32
C PRO A 42 0.75 -3.50 -15.13
N GLN A 43 0.24 -3.29 -13.91
CA GLN A 43 1.05 -3.06 -12.72
C GLN A 43 0.36 -3.58 -11.46
N GLN A 44 1.16 -4.08 -10.52
CA GLN A 44 0.79 -4.35 -9.14
C GLN A 44 1.22 -3.17 -8.25
N PRO A 45 0.30 -2.35 -7.75
CA PRO A 45 0.63 -1.25 -6.85
C PRO A 45 0.89 -1.79 -5.43
N MET A 46 1.89 -1.23 -4.75
CA MET A 46 2.21 -1.55 -3.36
C MET A 46 2.56 -0.26 -2.61
N PHE A 47 1.96 -0.07 -1.44
CA PHE A 47 2.31 0.98 -0.51
C PHE A 47 3.51 0.52 0.33
N SER A 48 4.54 1.35 0.43
CA SER A 48 5.74 1.10 1.25
C SER A 48 5.98 2.27 2.20
N ALA A 49 6.13 2.01 3.50
CA ALA A 49 6.47 3.03 4.48
C ALA A 49 7.37 2.47 5.59
N VAL A 50 8.26 3.32 6.11
CA VAL A 50 9.01 3.03 7.33
C VAL A 50 8.26 3.69 8.48
N ILE A 51 7.81 2.89 9.44
CA ILE A 51 7.06 3.35 10.61
C ILE A 51 7.91 3.17 11.87
N GLN A 52 7.87 4.19 12.73
CA GLN A 52 8.43 4.10 14.08
C GLN A 52 7.28 3.89 15.06
N SER A 53 7.24 2.74 15.71
CA SER A 53 6.22 2.43 16.71
C SER A 53 6.75 1.45 17.75
N ASP A 54 6.14 1.45 18.92
CA ASP A 54 6.30 0.39 19.92
C ASP A 54 5.08 -0.56 19.95
N ASP A 55 4.03 -0.22 19.20
CA ASP A 55 2.85 -1.05 18.91
C ASP A 55 2.66 -1.13 17.39
N TYR A 56 3.30 -2.12 16.79
CA TYR A 56 3.24 -2.33 15.34
C TYR A 56 1.83 -2.65 14.87
N GLN A 57 1.08 -3.46 15.62
CA GLN A 57 -0.20 -3.98 15.17
C GLN A 57 -1.25 -2.87 15.07
N THR A 58 -1.34 -2.01 16.08
CA THR A 58 -2.26 -0.86 16.02
C THR A 58 -1.92 0.07 14.86
N VAL A 59 -0.64 0.36 14.62
CA VAL A 59 -0.22 1.22 13.51
C VAL A 59 -0.49 0.56 12.16
N PHE A 60 -0.22 -0.74 12.02
CA PHE A 60 -0.55 -1.52 10.83
C PHE A 60 -2.03 -1.40 10.48
N GLU A 61 -2.91 -1.63 11.45
CA GLU A 61 -4.37 -1.54 11.25
C GLU A 61 -4.82 -0.13 10.86
N GLN A 62 -4.20 0.92 11.42
CA GLN A 62 -4.46 2.32 11.04
C GLN A 62 -4.09 2.60 9.57
N TYR A 63 -2.94 2.13 9.10
CA TYR A 63 -2.54 2.30 7.71
C TYR A 63 -3.46 1.53 6.75
N VAL A 64 -3.80 0.28 7.10
CA VAL A 64 -4.76 -0.52 6.33
C VAL A 64 -6.11 0.19 6.21
N GLN A 65 -6.63 0.73 7.31
CA GLN A 65 -7.89 1.46 7.30
C GLN A 65 -7.79 2.74 6.47
N SER A 66 -6.72 3.53 6.64
CA SER A 66 -6.53 4.78 5.89
C SER A 66 -6.48 4.56 4.37
N LEU A 67 -5.81 3.49 3.93
CA LEU A 67 -5.75 3.12 2.52
C LEU A 67 -7.12 2.67 1.99
N ARG A 68 -7.89 1.91 2.79
CA ARG A 68 -9.27 1.52 2.45
C ARG A 68 -10.21 2.71 2.34
N ASP A 69 -10.11 3.66 3.28
CA ASP A 69 -10.91 4.89 3.28
C ASP A 69 -10.58 5.78 2.07
N ALA A 70 -9.33 5.71 1.59
CA ALA A 70 -8.92 6.34 0.33
C ALA A 70 -9.46 5.61 -0.93
N GLY A 71 -10.19 4.51 -0.76
CA GLY A 71 -10.82 3.72 -1.82
C GLY A 71 -9.92 2.66 -2.43
N LEU A 72 -8.84 2.27 -1.75
CA LEU A 72 -7.94 1.20 -2.21
C LEU A 72 -8.38 -0.15 -1.68
N THR A 73 -8.50 -1.12 -2.60
CA THR A 73 -8.60 -2.53 -2.25
C THR A 73 -7.20 -3.07 -2.03
N LEU A 74 -6.97 -3.73 -0.89
CA LEU A 74 -5.68 -4.31 -0.52
C LEU A 74 -5.75 -5.83 -0.58
N ASP A 75 -4.71 -6.44 -1.15
CA ASP A 75 -4.53 -7.88 -1.28
C ASP A 75 -3.57 -8.38 -0.19
N ASN A 76 -3.87 -9.54 0.40
CA ASN A 76 -3.01 -10.31 1.31
C ASN A 76 -2.28 -9.51 2.41
N PHE A 77 -2.83 -9.56 3.62
CA PHE A 77 -2.14 -9.09 4.81
C PHE A 77 -1.37 -10.25 5.44
N VAL A 78 -0.04 -10.19 5.40
CA VAL A 78 0.79 -11.06 6.25
C VAL A 78 1.32 -10.20 7.37
N LEU A 79 0.76 -10.38 8.57
CA LEU A 79 1.37 -9.83 9.77
C LEU A 79 2.69 -10.59 10.00
N PRO A 80 3.83 -9.90 10.18
CA PRO A 80 5.03 -10.57 10.70
C PRO A 80 4.67 -11.18 12.06
N GLN A 81 4.97 -12.48 12.22
CA GLN A 81 4.80 -13.20 13.49
C GLN A 81 5.87 -12.83 14.50
#